data_AF-A0A9P6GCH5-F1
#
_entry.id   AF-A0A9P6GCH5-F1
#
_cell.length_a   1.000
_cell.length_b   1.000
_cell.length_c   1.000
_cell.angle_alpha   90.00
_cell.angle_beta   90.00
_cell.angle_gamma   90.00
#
_symmetry.space_group_name_H-M   'P 1'
#
loop_
_entity.id
_entity.type
_entity.pdbx_description
1 polymer ?
#
loop_
_entity_poly.entity_id
_entity_poly.type
_entity_poly.pdbx_seq_one_letter_code
_entity_poly.pdbx_strand_id
1 'polypeptide(L)'
;MKGRHLLGRVLHVLLVLSLTYSLFRVLYWSFSRLADEAQQGNFAPHSVSDAESAGPEKSSPQEIAESLNTLWLSYDLDHCRNVCEASRVACRLRDCWYVEGVKSWD
;
A
#
# COMPACT_ATOMS: atom_id res chain seq x y z
N MET A 1 20.49 47.20 21.05
CA MET A 1 19.86 45.88 21.29
C MET A 1 18.82 45.45 20.23
N LYS A 2 18.25 46.35 19.40
CA LYS A 2 17.28 46.02 18.33
C LYS A 2 17.77 45.02 17.26
N GLY A 3 19.06 45.05 16.89
CA GLY A 3 19.61 44.18 15.85
C GLY A 3 19.62 42.68 16.19
N ARG A 4 19.74 42.32 17.48
CA ARG A 4 19.79 40.90 17.92
C ARG A 4 18.43 40.20 17.79
N HIS A 5 17.33 40.95 17.96
CA HIS A 5 15.97 40.43 17.77
C HIS A 5 15.64 40.20 16.30
N LEU A 6 16.09 41.08 15.40
CA LEU A 6 15.92 40.90 13.96
C LEU A 6 16.70 39.68 13.47
N LEU A 7 17.95 39.52 13.91
CA LEU A 7 18.78 38.38 13.56
C LEU A 7 18.15 37.05 14.01
N GLY A 8 17.63 36.99 15.23
CA GLY A 8 16.93 35.81 15.74
C GLY A 8 15.67 35.45 14.95
N ARG A 9 14.89 36.45 14.53
CA ARG A 9 13.71 36.22 13.67
C ARG A 9 14.10 35.69 12.30
N VAL A 10 15.14 36.26 11.68
CA VAL A 10 15.64 35.80 10.37
C VAL A 10 16.15 34.36 10.47
N LEU A 11 16.95 34.04 11.48
CA LEU A 11 17.42 32.68 11.74
C LEU A 11 16.27 31.70 11.95
N HIS A 12 15.24 32.11 12.69
CA HIS A 12 14.07 31.26 12.92
C HIS A 12 13.29 31.01 11.63
N VAL A 13 13.07 32.05 10.80
CA VAL A 13 12.42 31.89 9.50
C VAL A 13 13.22 30.98 8.58
N LEU A 14 14.54 31.15 8.51
CA LEU A 14 15.42 30.29 7.73
C LEU A 14 15.40 28.83 8.21
N LEU A 15 15.36 28.62 9.52
CA LEU A 15 15.24 27.29 10.11
C LEU A 15 13.91 26.62 9.76
N VAL A 16 12.80 27.35 9.87
CA VAL A 16 11.48 26.83 9.50
C VAL A 16 11.45 26.47 8.02
N LEU A 17 11.95 27.36 7.14
CA LEU A 17 12.00 27.10 5.70
C LEU A 17 12.86 25.88 5.35
N SER A 18 14.03 25.73 5.99
CA SER A 18 14.91 24.58 5.73
C SER A 18 14.29 23.26 6.20
N LEU A 19 13.63 23.26 7.36
CA LEU A 19 12.89 22.11 7.88
C LEU A 19 11.73 21.73 6.96
N THR A 20 10.91 22.70 6.57
CA THR A 20 9.78 22.48 5.66
C THR A 20 10.25 21.94 4.30
N TYR A 21 11.29 22.54 3.72
CA TYR A 21 11.88 22.05 2.46
C TYR A 21 12.40 20.60 2.58
N SER A 22 13.08 20.29 3.69
CA SER A 22 13.60 18.94 3.94
C SER A 22 12.47 17.92 4.05
N LEU A 23 11.37 18.31 4.71
CA LEU A 23 10.19 17.47 4.86
C LEU A 23 9.52 17.17 3.51
N PHE A 24 9.33 18.19 2.66
CA PHE A 24 8.85 17.98 1.30
C PHE A 24 9.78 17.12 0.45
N ARG A 25 11.09 17.29 0.60
CA ARG A 25 12.08 16.48 -0.12
C ARG A 25 12.02 15.00 0.27
N VAL A 26 11.89 14.72 1.57
CA VAL A 26 11.74 13.34 2.07
C VAL A 26 10.44 12.73 1.56
N LEU A 27 9.32 13.45 1.68
CA LEU A 27 8.03 12.99 1.16
C LEU A 27 8.11 12.69 -0.34
N TYR A 28 8.65 13.62 -1.13
CA TYR A 28 8.84 13.42 -2.57
C TYR A 28 9.67 12.18 -2.87
N TRP A 29 10.79 11.99 -2.16
CA TRP A 29 11.64 10.82 -2.36
C TRP A 29 10.93 9.52 -1.99
N SER A 30 10.20 9.49 -0.88
CA SER A 30 9.38 8.35 -0.48
C SER A 30 8.34 8.03 -1.54
N PHE A 31 7.55 9.02 -2.00
CA PHE A 31 6.54 8.81 -3.03
C PHE A 31 7.15 8.39 -4.38
N SER A 32 8.30 8.95 -4.76
CA SER A 32 9.02 8.52 -5.97
C SER A 32 9.41 7.05 -5.87
N ARG A 33 9.89 6.61 -4.71
CA ARG A 33 10.21 5.19 -4.48
C ARG A 33 8.98 4.30 -4.55
N LEU A 34 7.87 4.72 -3.93
CA LEU A 34 6.60 3.99 -4.02
C LEU A 34 6.10 3.89 -5.47
N ALA A 35 6.29 4.96 -6.27
CA ALA A 35 5.92 4.96 -7.68
C ALA A 35 6.81 4.02 -8.50
N ASP A 36 8.13 4.00 -8.23
CA ASP A 36 9.06 3.07 -8.86
C ASP A 36 8.70 1.61 -8.50
N GLU A 37 8.41 1.32 -7.24
CA GLU A 37 7.96 -0.01 -6.79
C GLU A 37 6.61 -0.41 -7.40
N ALA A 38 5.65 0.51 -7.50
CA ALA A 38 4.39 0.25 -8.18
C ALA A 38 4.58 -0.02 -9.69
N GLN A 39 5.54 0.65 -10.32
CA GLN A 39 5.88 0.41 -11.71
C GLN A 39 6.61 -0.92 -11.89
N GLN A 40 7.52 -1.28 -10.99
CA GLN A 40 8.26 -2.55 -11.02
C GLN A 40 7.38 -3.76 -10.65
N GLY A 41 6.39 -3.60 -9.77
CA GLY A 41 5.40 -4.64 -9.45
C GLY A 41 4.52 -5.04 -10.65
N ASN A 42 4.40 -4.17 -11.66
CA ASN A 42 3.75 -4.51 -12.93
C ASN A 42 4.67 -5.24 -13.92
N PHE A 43 5.98 -5.36 -13.63
CA PHE A 43 6.99 -5.99 -14.49
C PHE A 43 7.77 -7.13 -13.83
N ALA A 44 7.48 -7.47 -12.56
CA ALA A 44 7.99 -8.69 -11.98
C ALA A 44 7.31 -9.87 -12.70
N PRO A 45 8.03 -10.67 -13.52
CA PRO A 45 7.47 -11.91 -13.98
C PRO A 45 7.36 -12.78 -12.74
N HIS A 46 6.15 -13.04 -12.27
CA HIS A 46 5.93 -14.18 -11.40
C HIS A 46 6.54 -15.38 -12.11
N SER A 47 7.63 -15.92 -11.57
CA SER A 47 8.15 -17.22 -11.94
C SER A 47 7.16 -18.26 -11.42
N VAL A 48 6.01 -18.35 -12.07
CA VAL A 48 5.14 -19.52 -12.01
C VAL A 48 5.81 -20.55 -12.89
N SER A 49 6.67 -21.36 -12.27
CA SER A 49 6.89 -22.69 -12.79
C SER A 49 5.54 -23.38 -12.84
N ASP A 50 5.20 -23.82 -14.04
CA ASP A 50 4.21 -24.83 -14.38
C ASP A 50 2.73 -24.42 -14.32
N ALA A 51 2.26 -23.82 -15.42
CA ALA A 51 1.37 -24.49 -16.39
C ALA A 51 0.36 -23.52 -17.03
N GLU A 52 0.27 -23.61 -18.36
CA GLU A 52 -0.81 -23.11 -19.22
C GLU A 52 -1.02 -21.60 -19.38
N SER A 53 -0.23 -21.05 -20.30
CA SER A 53 -0.67 -20.21 -21.42
C SER A 53 -2.20 -20.11 -21.65
N ALA A 54 -2.83 -18.98 -21.29
CA ALA A 54 -3.96 -18.39 -22.03
C ALA A 54 -4.33 -16.97 -21.56
N GLY A 55 -3.76 -15.92 -22.19
CA GLY A 55 -4.33 -14.55 -22.21
C GLY A 55 -4.61 -13.84 -20.86
N PRO A 56 -5.16 -12.61 -20.87
CA PRO A 56 -5.75 -12.02 -19.68
C PRO A 56 -7.13 -12.64 -19.49
N GLU A 57 -7.19 -13.95 -19.22
CA GLU A 57 -8.43 -14.57 -18.80
C GLU A 57 -8.84 -13.93 -17.48
N LYS A 58 -10.06 -13.40 -17.47
CA LYS A 58 -10.69 -12.85 -16.27
C LYS A 58 -10.74 -13.98 -15.26
N SER A 59 -9.86 -13.95 -14.26
CA SER A 59 -9.80 -14.95 -13.20
C SER A 59 -11.19 -15.19 -12.62
N SER A 60 -11.50 -16.46 -12.39
CA SER A 60 -12.81 -16.82 -11.88
C SER A 60 -13.01 -16.20 -10.48
N PRO A 61 -14.26 -15.89 -10.07
CA PRO A 61 -14.53 -15.43 -8.72
C PRO A 61 -13.94 -16.34 -7.63
N GLN A 62 -13.85 -17.65 -7.90
CA GLN A 62 -13.23 -18.64 -7.03
C GLN A 62 -11.73 -18.42 -6.85
N GLU A 63 -10.98 -18.26 -7.94
CA GLU A 63 -9.53 -18.01 -7.91
C GLU A 63 -9.20 -16.68 -7.22
N ILE A 64 -10.04 -15.65 -7.44
CA ILE A 64 -9.89 -14.36 -6.76
C ILE A 64 -10.09 -14.54 -5.25
N ALA A 65 -11.13 -15.25 -4.82
CA ALA A 65 -11.39 -15.53 -3.41
C ALA A 65 -10.24 -16.33 -2.76
N GLU A 66 -9.70 -17.33 -3.46
CA GLU A 66 -8.58 -18.15 -2.98
C GLU A 66 -7.29 -17.35 -2.84
N SER A 67 -6.97 -16.47 -3.80
CA SER A 67 -5.78 -15.62 -3.73
C SER A 67 -5.80 -14.65 -2.54
N LEU A 68 -6.99 -14.15 -2.18
CA LEU A 68 -7.21 -13.25 -1.04
C LEU A 68 -7.22 -13.96 0.31
N ASN A 69 -7.18 -15.30 0.31
CA ASN A 69 -7.21 -16.14 1.50
C ASN A 69 -5.80 -16.53 2.02
N THR A 70 -4.74 -15.83 1.63
CA THR A 70 -3.35 -16.28 1.83
C THR A 70 -2.65 -15.76 3.10
N LEU A 71 -3.19 -14.77 3.82
CA LEU A 71 -2.48 -14.10 4.94
C LEU A 71 -3.29 -13.93 6.23
N TRP A 72 -3.77 -15.03 6.80
CA TRP A 72 -4.61 -15.00 8.03
C TRP A 72 -3.88 -15.35 9.33
N LEU A 73 -2.65 -15.88 9.25
CA LEU A 73 -1.95 -16.49 10.39
C LEU A 73 -1.11 -15.49 11.19
N SER A 74 -1.57 -14.25 11.36
CA SER A 74 -0.95 -13.32 12.31
C SER A 74 -1.45 -13.61 13.73
N TYR A 75 -0.55 -13.67 14.71
CA TYR A 75 -0.93 -13.70 16.14
C TYR A 75 -1.54 -12.37 16.63
N ASP A 76 -1.53 -11.35 15.77
CA ASP A 76 -2.22 -10.08 15.97
C ASP A 76 -3.65 -10.17 15.45
N LEU A 77 -4.61 -10.09 16.38
CA LEU A 77 -6.04 -10.16 16.11
C LEU A 77 -6.53 -8.94 15.30
N ASP A 78 -5.95 -7.76 15.52
CA ASP A 78 -6.32 -6.54 14.81
C ASP A 78 -5.79 -6.59 13.38
N HIS A 79 -4.57 -7.10 13.18
CA HIS A 79 -4.02 -7.35 11.85
C HIS A 79 -4.91 -8.33 11.07
N CYS A 80 -5.32 -9.43 11.70
CA CYS A 80 -6.19 -10.43 11.08
C CYS A 80 -7.57 -9.83 10.71
N ARG A 81 -8.19 -9.05 11.62
CA ARG A 81 -9.44 -8.34 11.33
C ARG A 81 -9.32 -7.39 10.15
N ASN A 82 -8.25 -6.59 10.10
CA ASN A 82 -8.07 -5.61 9.02
C ASN A 82 -7.84 -6.27 7.67
N VAL A 83 -7.06 -7.37 7.64
CA VAL A 83 -6.90 -8.20 6.45
C VAL A 83 -8.24 -8.84 6.06
N CYS A 84 -9.08 -9.26 7.02
CA CYS A 84 -10.42 -9.81 6.76
C CYS A 84 -11.30 -8.81 6.05
N GLU A 85 -11.37 -7.60 6.60
CA GLU A 85 -12.19 -6.55 6.00
C GLU A 85 -11.69 -6.15 4.62
N ALA A 86 -10.37 -6.01 4.45
CA ALA A 86 -9.77 -5.65 3.18
C ALA A 86 -10.05 -6.72 2.09
N SER A 87 -9.84 -8.00 2.40
CA SER A 87 -10.12 -9.11 1.49
C SER A 87 -11.60 -9.18 1.13
N ARG A 88 -12.51 -8.94 2.09
CA ARG A 88 -13.96 -8.91 1.83
C ARG A 88 -14.35 -7.77 0.90
N VAL A 89 -13.80 -6.57 1.12
CA VAL A 89 -14.08 -5.40 0.26
C VAL A 89 -13.53 -5.63 -1.14
N ALA A 90 -12.30 -6.15 -1.26
CA ALA A 90 -11.72 -6.52 -2.53
C ALA A 90 -12.59 -7.54 -3.28
N CYS A 91 -13.10 -8.56 -2.57
CA CYS A 91 -13.98 -9.54 -3.19
C CYS A 91 -15.33 -8.96 -3.63
N ARG A 92 -15.90 -8.02 -2.87
CA ARG A 92 -17.12 -7.32 -3.30
C ARG A 92 -16.91 -6.54 -4.59
N LEU A 93 -15.78 -5.85 -4.72
CA LEU A 93 -15.46 -5.06 -5.93
C LEU A 93 -15.19 -5.94 -7.15
N ARG A 94 -14.77 -7.18 -6.94
CA ARG A 94 -14.49 -8.17 -8.01
C ARG A 94 -15.62 -9.19 -8.21
N ASP A 95 -16.75 -8.99 -7.53
CA ASP A 95 -17.91 -9.88 -7.57
C ASP A 95 -17.59 -11.34 -7.21
N CYS A 96 -16.79 -11.54 -6.15
CA CYS A 96 -16.52 -12.86 -5.56
C CYS A 96 -17.06 -13.02 -4.13
N TRP A 97 -17.84 -12.06 -3.64
CA TRP A 97 -18.37 -12.07 -2.26
C TRP A 97 -19.35 -13.23 -1.96
N TYR A 98 -19.94 -13.84 -3.01
CA TYR A 98 -20.91 -14.95 -2.89
C TYR A 98 -20.24 -16.33 -2.93
N VAL A 99 -18.92 -16.37 -3.11
CA VAL A 99 -18.15 -17.61 -3.25
C VAL A 99 -17.97 -18.27 -1.89
N GLU A 100 -18.17 -19.59 -1.83
CA GLU A 100 -17.99 -20.38 -0.63
C GLU A 100 -16.50 -20.38 -0.20
N GLY A 101 -16.23 -20.02 1.05
CA GLY A 101 -14.87 -19.94 1.59
C GLY A 101 -14.27 -18.53 1.67
N VAL A 102 -14.97 -17.49 1.21
CA VAL A 102 -14.59 -16.09 1.51
C VAL A 102 -14.71 -15.87 3.01
N LYS A 103 -13.60 -15.56 3.67
CA LYS A 103 -13.57 -15.35 5.11
C LYS A 103 -14.25 -14.04 5.48
N SER A 104 -15.25 -14.13 6.35
CA SER A 104 -15.78 -13.00 7.13
C SER A 104 -15.15 -13.01 8.52
N TRP A 105 -14.97 -11.81 9.09
CA TRP A 105 -14.72 -11.65 10.51
C TRP A 105 -16.09 -11.58 11.20
N ASP A 106 -16.56 -12.72 11.73
CA ASP A 106 -17.74 -12.82 12.60
C ASP A 106 -17.33 -13.31 14.00
#